data_AF-A0A538QX06-F1
#
_entry.id   AF-A0A538QX06-F1
#
_cell.length_a   1.000
_cell.length_b   1.000
_cell.length_c   1.000
_cell.angle_alpha   90.00
_cell.angle_beta   90.00
_cell.angle_gamma   90.00
#
_symmetry.space_group_name_H-M   'P 1'
#
loop_
_entity.id
_entity.type
_entity.pdbx_description
1 polymer ?
#
loop_
_entity_poly.entity_id
_entity_poly.type
_entity_poly.pdbx_seq_one_letter_code
_entity_poly.pdbx_strand_id
1 'polypeptide(L)'
;MERNRPARNGHRDHVDGEPVFSFIETAVLDPHPRLLVERLLFARALLQANAVLGPRFVLGECAAAHHIVLGNAATGFAAADRLMTYGFRVEPSLDPPGIRLFLASWHSEAEIRALLVAITIVIRELETAAR
;
A
#
# COMPACT_ATOMS: atom_id res chain seq x y z
N MET A 1 -45.13 27.12 25.43
CA MET A 1 -44.03 27.68 24.61
C MET A 1 -43.05 26.58 24.34
N GLU A 2 -42.73 26.40 23.06
CA GLU A 2 -42.01 25.27 22.46
C GLU A 2 -40.50 25.26 22.75
N ARG A 3 -39.95 24.07 22.49
CA ARG A 3 -38.56 23.58 22.48
C ARG A 3 -37.47 24.60 22.14
N ASN A 4 -36.29 24.42 22.74
CA ASN A 4 -35.03 24.37 21.97
C ASN A 4 -33.94 23.61 22.72
N ARG A 5 -33.62 22.41 22.23
CA ARG A 5 -32.31 21.75 22.41
C ARG A 5 -31.45 22.15 21.20
N PRO A 6 -30.19 22.61 21.37
CA PRO A 6 -29.15 22.38 20.39
C PRO A 6 -28.36 21.14 20.82
N ALA A 7 -28.50 20.03 20.10
CA ALA A 7 -27.65 19.69 18.96
C ALA A 7 -26.26 19.22 19.43
N ARG A 8 -26.20 17.91 19.56
CA ARG A 8 -25.05 17.01 19.63
C ARG A 8 -24.10 17.32 18.46
N ASN A 9 -23.12 18.21 18.65
CA ASN A 9 -21.98 18.28 17.76
C ASN A 9 -20.91 17.35 18.30
N GLY A 10 -20.88 16.14 17.73
CA GLY A 10 -19.76 15.24 17.85
C GLY A 10 -18.53 15.93 17.30
N HIS A 11 -17.70 16.43 18.20
CA HIS A 11 -16.30 16.62 17.94
C HIS A 11 -15.75 15.19 17.82
N ARG A 12 -15.76 14.64 16.60
CA ARG A 12 -14.99 13.44 16.29
C ARG A 12 -13.56 13.78 16.67
N ASP A 13 -13.05 13.01 17.61
CA ASP A 13 -11.66 13.01 18.02
C ASP A 13 -10.78 13.16 16.77
N HIS A 14 -10.05 14.28 16.73
CA HIS A 14 -8.94 14.45 15.83
C HIS A 14 -7.89 13.45 16.32
N VAL A 15 -7.95 12.23 15.78
CA VAL A 15 -6.83 11.30 15.90
C VAL A 15 -5.74 11.92 15.05
N ASP A 16 -4.79 12.60 15.71
CA ASP A 16 -3.47 12.93 15.18
C ASP A 16 -2.78 11.61 14.78
N GLY A 17 -3.21 11.05 13.66
CA GLY A 17 -2.55 9.92 13.01
C GLY A 17 -1.49 10.47 12.08
N GLU A 18 -0.28 9.91 12.14
CA GLU A 18 0.72 10.13 11.10
C GLU A 18 0.08 9.93 9.71
N PRO A 19 0.46 10.75 8.71
CA PRO A 19 -0.15 10.66 7.39
C PRO A 19 0.05 9.25 6.81
N VAL A 20 -1.05 8.58 6.50
CA VAL A 20 -1.01 7.27 5.84
C VAL A 20 -0.75 7.48 4.35
N PHE A 21 0.39 6.98 3.86
CA PHE A 21 0.71 6.99 2.44
C PHE A 21 -0.09 5.92 1.71
N SER A 22 -0.84 6.32 0.68
CA SER A 22 -1.84 5.47 0.04
C SER A 22 -1.40 5.01 -1.34
N PHE A 23 -1.25 3.69 -1.51
CA PHE A 23 -0.86 3.01 -2.75
C PHE A 23 -2.00 2.14 -3.29
N ILE A 24 -3.23 2.62 -3.20
CA ILE A 24 -4.42 1.95 -3.73
C ILE A 24 -4.78 2.53 -5.10
N GLU A 25 -5.58 1.81 -5.88
CA GLU A 25 -5.99 2.29 -7.20
C GLU A 25 -6.83 3.57 -7.06
N THR A 26 -6.58 4.56 -7.92
CA THR A 26 -7.45 5.72 -8.03
C THR A 26 -8.07 5.75 -9.41
N ALA A 27 -9.35 6.12 -9.50
CA ALA A 27 -10.02 6.29 -10.80
C ALA A 27 -9.55 7.53 -11.58
N VAL A 28 -8.55 8.25 -11.06
CA VAL A 28 -8.03 9.49 -11.64
C VAL A 28 -6.86 9.16 -12.55
N LEU A 29 -6.92 9.65 -13.78
CA LEU A 29 -5.80 9.55 -14.71
C LEU A 29 -4.60 10.35 -14.18
N ASP A 30 -3.41 9.77 -14.25
CA ASP A 30 -2.19 10.43 -13.79
C ASP A 30 -1.89 11.70 -14.61
N PRO A 31 -1.77 12.88 -13.96
CA PRO A 31 -1.54 14.15 -14.66
C PRO A 31 -0.12 14.29 -15.23
N HIS A 32 0.84 13.45 -14.81
CA HIS A 32 2.25 13.54 -15.16
C HIS A 32 2.80 12.19 -15.65
N PRO A 33 2.42 11.73 -16.86
CA PRO A 33 2.72 10.38 -17.34
C PRO A 33 4.22 10.07 -17.47
N ARG A 34 5.06 11.06 -17.80
CA ARG A 34 6.52 10.87 -17.84
C ARG A 34 7.09 10.59 -16.46
N LEU A 35 6.67 11.38 -15.47
CA LEU A 35 7.09 11.20 -14.09
C LEU A 35 6.57 9.88 -13.52
N LEU A 36 5.32 9.50 -13.85
CA LEU A 36 4.81 8.17 -13.52
C LEU A 36 5.73 7.08 -14.06
N VAL A 37 6.12 7.12 -15.33
CA VAL A 37 7.05 6.13 -15.91
C VAL A 37 8.37 6.05 -15.13
N GLU A 38 8.94 7.18 -14.73
CA GLU A 38 10.14 7.21 -13.89
C GLU A 38 9.92 6.52 -12.54
N ARG A 39 8.79 6.79 -11.85
CA ARG A 39 8.42 6.13 -10.58
C ARG A 39 8.21 4.63 -10.75
N LEU A 40 7.59 4.20 -11.84
CA LEU A 40 7.38 2.78 -12.14
C LEU A 40 8.71 2.06 -12.37
N LEU A 41 9.61 2.64 -13.17
CA LEU A 41 10.93 2.06 -13.44
C LEU A 41 11.77 1.99 -12.16
N PHE A 42 11.76 3.06 -11.36
CA PHE A 42 12.44 3.11 -10.08
C PHE A 42 11.95 2.01 -9.13
N ALA A 43 10.63 1.87 -8.95
CA ALA A 43 10.07 0.85 -8.07
C ALA A 43 10.39 -0.57 -8.56
N ARG A 44 10.30 -0.84 -9.87
CA ARG A 44 10.65 -2.14 -10.45
C ARG A 44 12.11 -2.51 -10.21
N ALA A 45 13.02 -1.56 -10.38
CA ALA A 45 14.44 -1.79 -10.10
C ALA A 45 14.66 -2.19 -8.63
N LEU A 46 14.00 -1.50 -7.69
CA LEU A 46 14.09 -1.84 -6.27
C LEU A 46 13.47 -3.21 -5.93
N LEU A 47 12.31 -3.52 -6.52
CA LEU A 47 11.64 -4.81 -6.35
C LEU A 47 12.51 -5.96 -6.84
N GLN A 48 13.09 -5.83 -8.04
CA GLN A 48 13.93 -6.86 -8.65
C GLN A 48 15.27 -7.04 -7.92
N ALA A 49 15.83 -5.98 -7.35
CA ALA A 49 17.07 -6.03 -6.58
C ALA A 49 16.90 -6.65 -5.18
N ASN A 50 15.67 -6.76 -4.67
CA ASN A 50 15.40 -7.27 -3.33
C ASN A 50 15.12 -8.78 -3.36
N ALA A 51 15.94 -9.57 -2.66
CA ALA A 51 15.84 -11.03 -2.65
C ALA A 51 14.54 -11.59 -2.06
N VAL A 52 13.82 -10.82 -1.23
CA VAL A 52 12.51 -11.19 -0.69
C VAL A 52 11.41 -10.85 -1.70
N LEU A 53 11.46 -9.65 -2.31
CA LEU A 53 10.38 -9.17 -3.17
C LEU A 53 10.48 -9.70 -4.59
N GLY A 54 11.68 -9.78 -5.17
CA GLY A 54 11.92 -10.16 -6.56
C GLY A 54 11.22 -11.47 -6.96
N PRO A 55 11.38 -12.58 -6.21
CA PRO A 55 10.71 -13.84 -6.53
C PRO A 55 9.18 -13.83 -6.36
N ARG A 56 8.62 -12.83 -5.65
CA ARG A 56 7.19 -12.68 -5.36
C ARG A 56 6.51 -11.64 -6.25
N PHE A 57 7.30 -10.86 -6.99
CA PHE A 57 6.80 -9.74 -7.76
C PHE A 57 6.16 -10.22 -9.07
N VAL A 58 4.93 -9.77 -9.29
CA VAL A 58 4.19 -9.96 -10.54
C VAL A 58 3.66 -8.60 -10.99
N LEU A 59 3.75 -8.32 -12.28
CA LEU A 59 3.11 -7.14 -12.84
C LEU A 59 1.61 -7.39 -12.98
N GLY A 60 0.79 -6.46 -12.51
CA GLY A 60 -0.66 -6.55 -12.61
C GLY A 60 -1.20 -6.29 -14.01
N GLU A 61 -2.52 -6.15 -14.11
CA GLU A 61 -3.25 -5.90 -15.36
C GLU A 61 -2.83 -4.60 -16.05
N CYS A 62 -2.30 -3.64 -15.29
CA CYS A 62 -1.74 -2.40 -15.80
C CYS A 62 -0.32 -2.17 -15.27
N ALA A 63 0.45 -1.33 -15.98
CA ALA A 63 1.84 -1.06 -15.62
C ALA A 63 2.02 -0.43 -14.23
N ALA A 64 0.99 0.25 -13.71
CA ALA A 64 0.97 0.89 -12.39
C ALA A 64 0.69 -0.09 -11.25
N ALA A 65 0.00 -1.20 -11.53
CA ALA A 65 -0.32 -2.24 -10.55
C ALA A 65 0.88 -3.17 -10.35
N HIS A 66 1.42 -3.19 -9.13
CA HIS A 66 2.50 -4.08 -8.72
C HIS A 66 1.93 -5.07 -7.70
N HIS A 67 2.07 -6.37 -7.97
CA HIS A 67 1.58 -7.42 -7.09
C HIS A 67 2.75 -8.11 -6.38
N ILE A 68 2.59 -8.33 -5.08
CA ILE A 68 3.49 -9.17 -4.28
C ILE A 68 2.69 -10.39 -3.83
N VAL A 69 3.05 -11.56 -4.36
CA VAL A 69 2.38 -12.82 -4.08
C VAL A 69 2.79 -13.35 -2.71
N LEU A 70 1.81 -13.67 -1.86
CA LEU A 70 2.00 -14.08 -0.47
C LEU A 70 1.31 -15.41 -0.15
N GLY A 71 1.46 -16.42 -1.01
CA GLY A 71 1.03 -17.81 -0.76
C GLY A 71 -0.48 -18.04 -0.71
N ASN A 72 -1.23 -17.32 0.11
CA ASN A 72 -2.68 -17.36 0.22
C ASN A 72 -3.26 -15.96 0.55
N ALA A 73 -4.57 -15.82 0.36
CA ALA A 73 -5.27 -14.55 0.56
C ALA A 73 -5.18 -14.05 2.01
N ALA A 74 -5.31 -14.94 3.02
CA ALA A 74 -5.28 -14.55 4.43
C ALA A 74 -3.95 -13.88 4.82
N THR A 75 -2.83 -14.39 4.30
CA THR A 75 -1.52 -13.73 4.45
C THR A 75 -1.49 -12.35 3.79
N GLY A 76 -2.14 -12.19 2.64
CA GLY A 76 -2.33 -10.90 1.98
C GLY A 76 -3.06 -9.88 2.84
N PHE A 77 -4.19 -10.28 3.45
CA PHE A 77 -4.92 -9.44 4.41
C PHE A 77 -4.07 -9.07 5.63
N ALA A 78 -3.43 -10.07 6.26
CA ALA A 78 -2.57 -9.83 7.41
C ALA A 78 -1.40 -8.88 7.09
N ALA A 79 -0.82 -9.00 5.90
CA ALA A 79 0.23 -8.10 5.44
C ALA A 79 -0.28 -6.67 5.23
N ALA A 80 -1.45 -6.49 4.60
CA ALA A 80 -2.05 -5.17 4.41
C ALA A 80 -2.40 -4.49 5.75
N ASP A 81 -2.98 -5.23 6.69
CA ASP A 81 -3.27 -4.73 8.05
C ASP A 81 -1.98 -4.34 8.78
N ARG A 82 -0.93 -5.15 8.66
CA ARG A 82 0.36 -4.85 9.28
C ARG A 82 1.01 -3.61 8.66
N LEU A 83 0.93 -3.44 7.34
CA LEU A 83 1.44 -2.25 6.64
C LEU A 83 0.71 -0.98 7.07
N MET A 84 -0.58 -1.05 7.39
CA MET A 84 -1.31 0.09 7.96
C MET A 84 -0.70 0.55 9.29
N THR A 85 -0.16 -0.37 10.11
CA THR A 85 0.56 0.00 11.35
C THR A 85 1.91 0.68 11.10
N TYR A 86 2.47 0.52 9.89
CA TYR A 86 3.65 1.23 9.40
C TYR A 86 3.30 2.52 8.62
N GLY A 87 2.02 2.93 8.59
CA GLY A 87 1.58 4.14 7.88
C GLY A 87 1.41 3.95 6.37
N PHE A 88 1.27 2.71 5.87
CA PHE A 88 1.10 2.42 4.45
C PHE A 88 -0.22 1.71 4.17
N ARG A 89 -0.99 2.26 3.23
CA ARG A 89 -2.20 1.61 2.72
C ARG A 89 -1.93 0.96 1.38
N VAL A 90 -2.18 -0.34 1.30
CA VAL A 90 -2.14 -1.16 0.08
C VAL A 90 -3.43 -1.98 -0.01
N GLU A 91 -3.67 -2.63 -1.14
CA GLU A 91 -4.85 -3.47 -1.32
C GLU A 91 -4.49 -4.95 -1.13
N PRO A 92 -5.25 -5.73 -0.34
CA PRO A 92 -5.15 -7.18 -0.41
C PRO A 92 -5.67 -7.68 -1.76
N SER A 93 -5.04 -8.72 -2.30
CA SER A 93 -5.35 -9.32 -3.59
C SER A 93 -5.70 -10.79 -3.42
N LEU A 94 -6.79 -11.23 -4.06
CA LEU A 94 -7.19 -12.63 -4.09
C LEU A 94 -6.54 -13.41 -5.24
N ASP A 95 -6.29 -12.74 -6.37
CA ASP A 95 -5.70 -13.33 -7.56
C ASP A 95 -4.72 -12.34 -8.25
N PRO A 96 -3.40 -12.60 -8.23
CA PRO A 96 -2.75 -13.62 -7.42
C PRO A 96 -2.88 -13.31 -5.90
N PRO A 97 -2.88 -14.33 -5.02
CA PRO A 97 -3.08 -14.14 -3.59
C PRO A 97 -1.90 -13.38 -2.97
N GLY A 98 -2.15 -12.22 -2.36
CA GLY A 98 -1.12 -11.39 -1.72
C GLY A 98 -1.55 -9.94 -1.53
N ILE A 99 -0.66 -9.00 -1.88
CA ILE A 99 -0.95 -7.56 -1.85
C ILE A 99 -0.71 -6.93 -3.21
N ARG A 100 -1.49 -5.89 -3.51
CA ARG A 100 -1.43 -5.05 -4.69
C ARG A 100 -1.17 -3.61 -4.27
N LEU A 101 -0.22 -2.97 -4.94
CA LEU A 101 0.12 -1.57 -4.75
C LEU A 101 0.14 -0.83 -6.09
N PHE A 102 -0.40 0.39 -6.08
CA PHE A 102 -0.48 1.28 -7.22
C PHE A 102 0.46 2.45 -7.03
N LEU A 103 1.24 2.72 -8.07
CA LEU A 103 2.12 3.88 -8.14
C LEU A 103 1.47 4.98 -8.97
N ALA A 104 1.63 6.21 -8.49
CA ALA A 104 1.23 7.43 -9.15
C ALA A 104 2.42 8.40 -9.16
N SER A 105 2.38 9.40 -10.04
CA SER A 105 3.43 10.40 -10.19
C SER A 105 3.67 11.26 -8.95
N TRP A 106 2.66 11.40 -8.08
CA TRP A 106 2.78 12.13 -6.82
C TRP A 106 3.55 11.35 -5.74
N HIS A 107 3.75 10.04 -5.89
CA HIS A 107 4.60 9.30 -4.95
C HIS A 107 6.06 9.69 -5.15
N SER A 108 6.70 10.07 -4.05
CA SER A 108 8.13 10.35 -4.03
C SER A 108 8.94 9.05 -4.04
N GLU A 109 10.19 9.10 -4.50
CA GLU A 109 11.09 7.94 -4.42
C GLU A 109 11.35 7.51 -2.97
N ALA A 110 11.32 8.44 -2.02
CA ALA A 110 11.46 8.14 -0.60
C ALA A 110 10.28 7.32 -0.07
N GLU A 111 9.05 7.71 -0.42
CA GLU A 111 7.83 6.97 -0.06
C GLU A 111 7.82 5.58 -0.70
N ILE A 112 8.18 5.47 -1.98
CA ILE A 112 8.29 4.18 -2.68
C ILE A 112 9.31 3.28 -1.98
N ARG A 113 10.50 3.80 -1.67
CA ARG A 113 11.54 3.03 -0.97
C ARG A 113 11.07 2.59 0.41
N ALA A 114 10.45 3.50 1.17
CA ALA A 114 9.96 3.22 2.51
C ALA A 114 8.88 2.13 2.49
N LEU A 115 7.92 2.20 1.55
CA LEU A 115 6.92 1.16 1.34
C LEU A 115 7.57 -0.21 1.07
N LEU A 116 8.52 -0.29 0.13
CA LEU A 116 9.15 -1.56 -0.22
C LEU A 116 9.97 -2.16 0.93
N VAL A 117 10.60 -1.31 1.75
CA VAL A 117 11.25 -1.75 3.00
C VAL A 117 10.22 -2.29 3.98
N ALA A 118 9.11 -1.58 4.20
CA ALA A 118 8.04 -2.03 5.08
C ALA A 118 7.46 -3.38 4.64
N ILE A 119 7.17 -3.55 3.35
CA ILE A 119 6.69 -4.83 2.79
C ILE A 119 7.71 -5.95 3.07
N THR A 120 9.00 -5.68 2.88
CA THR A 120 10.05 -6.66 3.15
C THR A 120 10.08 -7.09 4.62
N ILE A 121 9.93 -6.14 5.55
CA ILE A 121 9.87 -6.40 7.00
C ILE A 121 8.64 -7.27 7.31
N VAL A 122 7.46 -6.85 6.84
CA VAL A 122 6.19 -7.57 7.08
C VAL A 122 6.24 -9.01 6.57
N ILE A 123 6.78 -9.24 5.37
CA ILE A 123 6.90 -10.61 4.84
C ILE A 123 7.78 -11.47 5.75
N ARG A 124 8.92 -10.93 6.22
CA ARG A 124 9.81 -11.66 7.13
C ARG A 124 9.16 -11.93 8.49
N GLU A 125 8.39 -10.99 9.03
CA GLU A 125 7.63 -11.18 10.27
C GLU A 125 6.63 -12.33 10.12
N LEU A 126 5.84 -12.34 9.04
CA LEU A 126 4.84 -13.37 8.77
C LEU A 126 5.46 -14.76 8.54
N GLU A 127 6.59 -14.83 7.82
CA GLU A 127 7.32 -16.08 7.61
C GLU A 127 7.91 -16.64 8.90
N THR A 128 8.30 -15.77 9.83
CA THR A 128 8.83 -16.20 11.13
C THR A 128 7.70 -16.71 12.03
N ALA A 129 6.52 -16.07 12.00
CA ALA A 129 5.36 -16.49 12.78
C ALA A 129 4.72 -17.81 12.30
N ALA A 130 5.00 -18.23 11.07
CA ALA A 130 4.50 -19.47 10.48
C ALA A 130 5.36 -20.71 10.77
N ARG A 131 6.50 -20.55 11.46
CA ARG A 131 7.42 -21.62 11.86
C ARG A 131 7.19 -22.02 13.30
#